data_AF-A0A845U2N8-F1
#
_entry.id   AF-A0A845U2N8-F1
#
_cell.length_a   1.000
_cell.length_b   1.000
_cell.length_c   1.000
_cell.angle_alpha   90.00
_cell.angle_beta   90.00
_cell.angle_gamma   90.00
#
_symmetry.space_group_name_H-M   'P 1'
#
loop_
_entity.id
_entity.type
_entity.pdbx_description
1 polymer ?
#
loop_
_entity_poly.entity_id
_entity_poly.type
_entity_poly.pdbx_seq_one_letter_code
_entity_poly.pdbx_strand_id
1 'polypeptide(L)' 'PAAALTGPIARGDVATVARQLDAVQQWDTGYGQLYEQLAAATTRLAASR' A
#
# COMPACT_ATOMS: atom_id res chain seq x y z
N PRO A 1 8.54 2.25 15.09
CA PRO A 1 7.43 2.08 14.11
C PRO A 1 7.91 1.56 12.74
N ALA A 2 8.85 2.25 12.08
CA ALA A 2 9.29 1.88 10.73
C ALA A 2 9.86 0.46 10.67
N ALA A 3 10.66 0.02 11.65
CA ALA A 3 11.22 -1.35 11.70
C ALA A 3 10.16 -2.47 11.68
N ALA A 4 8.93 -2.23 12.14
CA ALA A 4 7.86 -3.24 12.16
C ALA A 4 7.08 -3.37 10.83
N LEU A 5 7.29 -2.47 9.86
CA LEU A 5 6.59 -2.49 8.58
C LEU A 5 7.01 -3.69 7.73
N THR A 6 6.07 -4.55 7.34
CA THR A 6 6.32 -5.72 6.48
C THR A 6 5.43 -5.66 5.24
N GLY A 7 5.45 -6.72 4.43
CA GLY A 7 4.61 -6.83 3.22
C GLY A 7 5.25 -6.23 1.96
N PRO A 8 4.47 -6.11 0.87
CA PRO A 8 4.99 -5.75 -0.45
C PRO A 8 5.57 -4.33 -0.49
N ILE A 9 4.96 -3.36 0.20
CA ILE A 9 5.46 -1.98 0.27
C ILE A 9 6.85 -1.92 0.93
N ALA A 10 7.05 -2.64 2.04
CA ALA A 10 8.35 -2.71 2.71
C ALA A 10 9.46 -3.31 1.84
N ARG A 11 9.11 -4.13 0.83
CA ARG A 11 10.05 -4.76 -0.10
C ARG A 11 10.16 -4.04 -1.45
N GLY A 12 9.41 -2.96 -1.67
CA GLY A 12 9.34 -2.28 -2.96
C GLY A 12 8.61 -3.06 -4.07
N ASP A 13 7.77 -4.02 -3.72
CA ASP A 13 6.98 -4.80 -4.68
C ASP A 13 5.75 -4.01 -5.15
N VAL A 14 5.99 -3.00 -5.99
CA VAL A 14 4.98 -2.07 -6.51
C VAL A 14 3.94 -2.81 -7.37
N ALA A 15 4.35 -3.85 -8.10
CA ALA A 15 3.45 -4.63 -8.94
C ALA A 15 2.37 -5.36 -8.13
N THR A 16 2.73 -5.88 -6.95
CA THR A 16 1.74 -6.48 -6.03
C THR A 16 0.82 -5.42 -5.44
N VAL A 17 1.34 -4.24 -5.07
CA VAL A 17 0.51 -3.14 -4.53
C VAL A 17 -0.50 -2.64 -5.57
N ALA A 18 -0.07 -2.48 -6.83
CA ALA A 18 -0.95 -2.07 -7.92
C ALA A 18 -2.10 -3.05 -8.16
N ARG A 19 -1.79 -4.36 -8.26
CA ARG A 19 -2.83 -5.40 -8.40
C ARG A 19 -3.83 -5.42 -7.24
N GLN A 20 -3.35 -5.19 -6.03
CA GLN A 20 -4.22 -5.15 -4.84
C GLN A 20 -5.12 -3.91 -4.86
N LEU A 21 -4.58 -2.74 -5.22
CA LEU A 21 -5.37 -1.52 -5.40
C LEU A 21 -6.46 -1.73 -6.46
N ASP A 22 -6.11 -2.27 -7.63
CA ASP A 22 -7.08 -2.54 -8.70
C ASP A 22 -8.21 -3.48 -8.22
N ALA A 23 -7.86 -4.55 -7.51
CA ALA A 23 -8.83 -5.50 -6.98
C ALA A 23 -9.78 -4.85 -5.96
N VAL A 24 -9.25 -4.03 -5.03
CA VAL A 24 -10.07 -3.34 -4.03
C VAL A 24 -10.94 -2.27 -4.69
N GLN A 25 -10.39 -1.49 -5.62
CA GLN A 25 -11.10 -0.44 -6.35
C GLN A 25 -12.28 -1.01 -7.17
N GLN A 26 -12.10 -2.18 -7.79
CA GLN A 26 -13.16 -2.89 -8.52
C GLN A 26 -14.25 -3.43 -7.60
N TRP A 27 -13.88 -3.87 -6.39
CA TRP A 27 -14.84 -4.36 -5.41
C TRP A 27 -15.65 -3.23 -4.78
N ASP A 28 -14.98 -2.17 -4.33
CA ASP A 28 -15.59 -0.99 -3.74
C ASP A 28 -14.67 0.24 -3.91
N THR A 29 -15.22 1.29 -4.51
CA THR A 29 -14.46 2.50 -4.82
C THR A 29 -14.01 3.27 -3.57
N GLY A 30 -14.80 3.27 -2.49
CA GLY A 30 -14.44 3.94 -1.25
C GLY A 30 -13.28 3.24 -0.54
N TYR A 31 -13.31 1.90 -0.51
CA TYR A 31 -12.17 1.13 0.01
C TYR A 31 -10.93 1.22 -0.86
N GLY A 32 -11.07 1.35 -2.18
CA GLY A 32 -9.95 1.59 -3.09
C GLY A 32 -9.20 2.89 -2.75
N GLN A 33 -9.95 3.98 -2.49
CA GLN A 33 -9.37 5.25 -2.07
C GLN A 33 -8.67 5.15 -0.70
N LEU A 34 -9.26 4.43 0.27
CA LEU A 34 -8.61 4.20 1.57
C LEU A 34 -7.33 3.36 1.42
N TYR A 35 -7.35 2.35 0.55
CA TYR A 35 -6.19 1.53 0.25
C TYR A 35 -5.05 2.36 -0.36
N GLU A 36 -5.37 3.25 -1.32
CA GLU A 36 -4.39 4.17 -1.92
C GLU A 36 -3.74 5.08 -0.86
N GLN A 37 -4.54 5.67 0.04
CA GLN A 37 -4.03 6.51 1.12
C GLN A 37 -3.13 5.72 2.08
N LEU A 38 -3.52 4.49 2.43
CA LEU A 38 -2.71 3.60 3.26
C LEU A 38 -1.38 3.25 2.57
N ALA A 39 -1.41 2.94 1.28
CA ALA A 39 -0.24 2.62 0.49
C ALA A 39 0.73 3.82 0.43
N ALA A 40 0.22 5.03 0.24
CA ALA A 40 1.03 6.25 0.26
C ALA A 40 1.66 6.51 1.64
N ALA A 41 0.89 6.36 2.73
CA ALA A 41 1.39 6.57 4.09
C ALA A 41 2.48 5.57 4.47
N THR A 42 2.28 4.29 4.14
CA THR A 42 3.26 3.23 4.43
C THR A 42 4.48 3.26 3.52
N THR A 43 4.36 3.77 2.29
CA THR A 43 5.50 4.04 1.41
C THR A 43 6.40 5.14 2.00
N ARG A 44 5.82 6.23 2.50
CA ARG A 44 6.59 7.28 3.20
C ARG A 44 7.29 6.74 4.44
N LEU A 45 6.61 5.88 5.21
CA LEU A 45 7.19 5.24 6.38
C LEU A 45 8.33 4.25 6.01
N ALA A 46 8.20 3.55 4.89
CA ALA A 46 9.25 2.67 4.37
C ALA A 46 10.49 3.46 3.93
N ALA A 47 10.29 4.64 3.32
CA ALA A 47 11.37 5.53 2.90
C ALA A 47 12.08 6.23 4.06
N SER A 48 11.43 6.37 5.22
CA SER A 48 12.03 6.95 6.44
C SER A 48 12.74 5.90 7.32
N ARG A 49 13.02 4.71 6.79
CA ARG A 49 13.79 3.67 7.48
C ARG A 49 15.28 3.96 7.46
#